data_AF-A0A4P5VVG8-F1
#
_entry.id   AF-A0A4P5VVG8-F1
#
_cell.length_a   1.000
_cell.length_b   1.000
_cell.length_c   1.000
_cell.angle_alpha   90.00
_cell.angle_beta   90.00
_cell.angle_gamma   90.00
#
_symmetry.space_group_name_H-M   'P 1'
#
loop_
_entity.id
_entity.type
_entity.pdbx_description
1 polymer ?
#
loop_
_entity_poly.entity_id
_entity_poly.type
_entity_poly.pdbx_seq_one_letter_code
_entity_poly.pdbx_strand_id
1 'polypeptide(L)'
;MAAIPVRSVCVRCGGDKELPLGRCPACGHVPSLGERALSLLSSTRMLSEAELLEVQSRIRRGEALRPSAARLHAAATLLLDEGDSARRTLTRAEEIGLLVLSILLTPLPAFAVAWTWRDTPAAGQALRVAVIGLVVNVAMGWSAAFF
;
A
#
# COMPACT_ATOMS: atom_id res chain seq x y z
N MET A 1 10.82 1.91 23.57
CA MET A 1 9.92 3.08 23.54
C MET A 1 8.68 2.68 22.77
N ALA A 2 7.50 2.68 23.38
CA ALA A 2 6.26 2.38 22.67
C ALA A 2 5.98 3.49 21.64
N ALA A 3 5.62 3.13 20.41
CA ALA A 3 5.24 4.12 19.41
C ALA A 3 3.96 4.83 19.89
N ILE A 4 4.03 6.15 20.07
CA ILE A 4 2.86 6.95 20.41
C ILE A 4 1.88 6.82 19.24
N PRO A 5 0.63 6.39 19.48
CA PRO A 5 -0.35 6.25 18.41
C PRO A 5 -0.57 7.62 17.75
N VAL A 6 -0.42 7.67 16.43
CA VAL A 6 -0.74 8.87 15.66
C VAL A 6 -2.25 9.07 15.74
N ARG A 7 -2.69 10.28 16.08
CA ARG A 7 -4.11 10.66 16.10
C ARG A 7 -4.28 11.87 15.20
N SER A 8 -5.43 11.98 14.56
CA SER A 8 -5.75 13.09 13.67
C SER A 8 -7.22 13.47 13.72
N VAL A 9 -7.53 14.66 13.25
CA VAL A 9 -8.88 15.22 13.19
C VAL A 9 -9.32 15.28 11.73
N CYS A 10 -10.55 14.86 11.46
CA CYS A 10 -11.13 14.94 10.13
C CYS A 10 -11.34 16.40 9.73
N VAL A 11 -10.68 16.83 8.65
CA VAL A 11 -10.81 18.20 8.10
C VAL A 11 -12.23 18.59 7.66
N ARG A 12 -13.14 17.62 7.50
CA ARG A 12 -14.51 17.83 7.04
C ARG A 12 -15.55 17.91 8.17
N CYS A 13 -15.47 17.04 9.18
CA CYS A 13 -16.45 16.99 10.26
C CYS A 13 -15.87 17.24 11.66
N GLY A 14 -14.55 17.35 11.80
CA GLY A 14 -13.87 17.47 13.09
C GLY A 14 -13.88 16.19 13.93
N GLY A 15 -14.32 15.06 13.39
CA GLY A 15 -14.28 13.77 14.09
C GLY A 15 -12.86 13.22 14.23
N ASP A 16 -12.63 12.42 15.26
CA ASP A 16 -11.32 11.80 15.48
C ASP A 16 -11.02 10.70 14.46
N LYS A 17 -9.74 10.51 14.19
CA LYS A 17 -9.19 9.54 13.25
C LYS A 17 -7.90 8.94 13.80
N GLU A 18 -7.73 7.64 13.64
CA GLU A 18 -6.49 6.93 13.96
C GLU A 18 -5.37 7.21 12.95
N LEU A 19 -5.72 7.52 11.70
CA LEU A 19 -4.72 7.76 10.65
C LEU A 19 -5.02 9.07 9.90
N PRO A 20 -4.03 9.96 9.71
CA PRO A 20 -4.21 11.21 8.97
C PRO A 20 -4.79 10.96 7.58
N LEU A 21 -4.29 9.95 6.87
CA LEU A 21 -4.72 9.65 5.49
C LEU A 21 -5.86 8.64 5.41
N GLY A 22 -6.29 8.07 6.55
CA GLY A 22 -7.34 7.06 6.60
C GLY A 22 -8.75 7.61 6.36
N ARG A 23 -9.71 6.72 6.24
CA ARG A 23 -11.14 7.04 6.21
C ARG A 23 -11.59 7.53 7.59
N CYS A 24 -12.41 8.57 7.65
CA CYS A 24 -13.01 9.02 8.91
C CYS A 24 -14.13 8.06 9.37
N PRO A 25 -14.11 7.56 10.63
CA PRO A 25 -15.16 6.69 11.14
C PRO A 25 -16.49 7.42 11.36
N ALA A 26 -16.47 8.73 11.62
CA ALA A 26 -17.67 9.51 11.90
C ALA A 26 -18.47 9.89 10.65
N CYS A 27 -17.79 10.29 9.56
CA CYS A 27 -18.46 10.79 8.35
C CYS A 27 -18.09 10.07 7.05
N GLY A 28 -17.17 9.08 7.10
CA GLY A 28 -16.72 8.33 5.94
C GLY A 28 -15.80 9.07 4.98
N HIS A 29 -15.44 10.33 5.25
CA HIS A 29 -14.58 11.14 4.38
C HIS A 29 -13.17 10.55 4.24
N VAL A 30 -12.66 10.54 3.01
CA VAL A 30 -11.28 10.17 2.67
C VAL A 30 -10.63 11.41 2.03
N PRO A 31 -9.50 11.90 2.56
CA PRO A 31 -8.89 13.13 2.06
C PRO A 31 -8.39 12.95 0.62
N SER A 32 -8.81 13.85 -0.27
CA SER A 32 -8.27 13.95 -1.63
C SER A 32 -6.80 14.38 -1.63
N LEU A 33 -6.11 14.29 -2.76
CA LEU A 33 -4.68 14.63 -2.87
C LEU A 33 -4.36 16.02 -2.29
N GLY A 34 -5.17 17.03 -2.61
CA GLY A 34 -5.01 18.40 -2.09
C GLY A 34 -5.35 18.56 -0.60
N GLU A 35 -6.17 17.67 -0.04
CA GLU A 35 -6.56 17.69 1.37
C GLU A 35 -5.60 16.89 2.27
N ARG A 36 -4.73 16.04 1.69
CA ARG A 36 -3.81 15.21 2.49
C ARG A 36 -2.89 16.04 3.36
N ALA A 37 -2.36 17.15 2.83
CA ALA A 37 -1.52 18.07 3.60
C ALA A 37 -2.29 18.68 4.78
N LEU A 38 -3.54 19.09 4.56
CA LEU A 38 -4.42 19.59 5.63
C LEU A 38 -4.72 18.51 6.67
N SER A 39 -4.95 17.27 6.23
CA SER A 39 -5.22 16.16 7.12
C SER A 39 -3.99 15.75 7.94
N LEU A 40 -2.78 15.92 7.40
CA LEU A 40 -1.54 15.73 8.14
C LEU A 40 -1.29 16.89 9.13
N LEU A 41 -1.57 18.13 8.71
CA LEU A 41 -1.50 19.30 9.59
C LEU A 41 -2.45 19.22 10.77
N SER A 42 -3.54 18.46 10.66
CA SER A 42 -4.51 18.21 11.74
C SER A 42 -4.23 16.88 12.46
N SER A 43 -2.96 16.53 12.66
CA SER A 43 -2.53 15.33 13.38
C SER A 43 -1.52 15.61 14.47
N THR A 44 -1.36 14.66 15.40
CA THR A 44 -0.40 14.73 16.52
C THR A 44 1.06 14.79 16.07
N ARG A 45 1.33 14.59 14.77
CA ARG A 45 2.66 14.77 14.18
C ARG A 45 3.04 16.23 13.99
N MET A 46 2.05 17.09 13.76
CA MET A 46 2.26 18.51 13.44
C MET A 46 1.75 19.43 14.56
N LEU A 47 0.85 18.93 15.40
CA LEU A 47 0.17 19.68 16.44
C LEU A 47 0.24 18.92 17.77
N SER A 48 0.25 19.66 18.87
CA SER A 48 -0.01 19.13 20.21
C SER A 48 -1.48 18.70 20.36
N GLU A 49 -1.78 17.88 21.38
CA GLU A 49 -3.17 17.47 21.69
C GLU A 49 -4.08 18.68 21.98
N ALA A 50 -3.56 19.71 22.66
CA ALA A 50 -4.32 20.94 22.93
C ALA A 50 -4.69 21.68 21.63
N GLU A 51 -3.75 21.80 20.69
CA GLU A 51 -3.99 22.41 19.38
C GLU A 51 -4.95 21.57 18.52
N LEU A 52 -4.90 20.24 18.62
CA LEU A 52 -5.87 19.37 17.94
C LEU A 52 -7.29 19.56 18.44
N LEU A 53 -7.49 19.71 19.75
CA LEU A 53 -8.80 20.00 20.32
C LEU A 53 -9.33 21.36 19.84
N GLU A 54 -8.45 22.36 19.72
CA GLU A 54 -8.82 23.66 19.16
C GLU A 54 -9.22 23.53 17.68
N VAL A 55 -8.40 22.88 16.86
CA VAL A 55 -8.69 22.62 15.44
C VAL A 55 -10.01 21.85 15.28
N GLN A 56 -10.24 20.83 16.10
CA GLN A 56 -11.49 20.08 16.14
C GLN A 56 -12.68 20.98 16.44
N SER A 57 -12.57 21.85 17.45
CA SER A 57 -13.61 22.81 17.82
C SER A 57 -13.93 23.76 16.67
N ARG A 58 -12.90 24.31 16.00
CA ARG A 58 -13.05 25.21 14.86
C ARG A 58 -13.76 24.56 13.67
N ILE A 59 -13.38 23.34 13.30
CA ILE A 59 -14.02 22.60 12.20
C ILE A 59 -15.50 22.33 12.53
N ARG A 60 -15.81 21.96 13.79
CA ARG A 60 -17.21 21.73 14.22
C ARG A 60 -18.06 22.99 14.17
N ARG A 61 -17.45 24.17 14.31
CA ARG A 61 -18.10 25.48 14.08
C ARG A 61 -18.21 25.87 12.60
N GLY A 62 -17.71 25.04 11.68
CA GLY A 62 -17.69 25.31 10.25
C GLY A 62 -16.60 26.30 9.82
N GLU A 63 -15.60 26.57 10.67
CA GLU A 63 -14.49 27.44 10.29
C GLU A 63 -13.54 26.71 9.32
N ALA A 64 -13.23 27.35 8.20
CA ALA A 64 -12.27 26.83 7.25
C ALA A 64 -10.83 26.94 7.80
N LEU A 65 -10.09 25.84 7.76
CA LEU A 65 -8.66 25.83 8.06
C LEU A 65 -7.89 26.56 6.95
N ARG A 66 -7.25 27.68 7.29
CA ARG A 66 -6.39 28.46 6.38
C ARG A 66 -4.95 28.49 6.89
N PRO A 67 -4.21 27.38 6.82
CA PRO A 67 -2.79 27.37 7.20
C PRO A 67 -1.96 28.24 6.25
N SER A 68 -0.81 28.72 6.73
CA SER A 68 0.15 29.43 5.90
C SER A 68 0.75 28.51 4.82
N ALA A 69 1.15 29.10 3.69
CA ALA A 69 1.78 28.36 2.59
C ALA A 69 3.03 27.58 3.06
N ALA A 70 3.81 28.15 3.98
CA ALA A 70 4.97 27.49 4.57
C ALA A 70 4.61 26.19 5.31
N ARG A 71 3.50 26.18 6.08
CA ARG A 71 3.03 24.97 6.78
C ARG A 71 2.50 23.92 5.82
N LEU A 72 1.78 24.34 4.78
CA LEU A 72 1.33 23.43 3.73
C LEU A 72 2.51 22.77 3.01
N HIS A 73 3.55 23.54 2.69
CA HIS A 73 4.76 23.01 2.07
C HIS A 73 5.47 22.02 3.00
N ALA A 74 5.65 22.34 4.28
CA ALA A 74 6.28 21.42 5.24
C ALA A 74 5.51 20.09 5.35
N ALA A 75 4.18 20.14 5.42
CA ALA A 75 3.34 18.94 5.43
C ALA A 75 3.41 18.15 4.12
N ALA A 76 3.47 18.83 2.96
CA ALA A 76 3.62 18.18 1.67
C ALA A 76 4.97 17.44 1.55
N THR A 77 6.05 18.03 2.04
CA THR A 77 7.38 17.39 2.06
C THR A 77 7.37 16.11 2.90
N LEU A 78 6.76 16.13 4.08
CA LEU A 78 6.62 14.93 4.92
C LEU A 78 5.79 13.83 4.24
N LEU A 79 4.73 14.18 3.52
CA LEU A 79 3.93 13.19 2.78
C LEU A 79 4.71 12.51 1.65
N LEU A 80 5.62 13.24 1.00
CA LEU A 80 6.49 12.67 -0.02
C LEU A 80 7.49 11.69 0.60
N ASP A 81 8.11 12.08 1.71
CA ASP A 81 9.06 11.24 2.45
C ASP A 81 8.41 9.95 2.99
N GLU A 82 7.18 10.04 3.50
CA GLU A 82 6.41 8.85 3.90
C GLU A 82 5.96 8.00 2.72
N GLY A 83 5.63 8.63 1.59
CA GLY A 83 5.33 7.92 0.35
C GLY A 83 6.53 7.11 -0.13
N ASP A 84 7.73 7.65 -0.01
CA ASP A 84 8.98 6.98 -0.36
C ASP A 84 9.35 5.91 0.66
N SER A 85 9.09 6.14 1.95
CA SER A 85 9.28 5.14 3.01
C SER A 85 8.30 3.95 2.89
N ALA A 86 7.05 4.22 2.49
CA ALA A 86 6.05 3.21 2.21
C ALA A 86 6.32 2.48 0.88
N ARG A 87 7.00 3.14 -0.06
CA ARG A 87 7.70 2.50 -1.19
C ARG A 87 9.05 1.97 -0.73
N ARG A 88 9.05 1.13 0.30
CA ARG A 88 10.20 0.28 0.56
C ARG A 88 10.44 -0.51 -0.73
N THR A 89 11.48 -0.15 -1.45
CA THR A 89 11.93 -0.91 -2.60
C THR A 89 12.28 -2.29 -2.06
N LEU A 90 11.68 -3.32 -2.65
CA LEU A 90 12.01 -4.69 -2.30
C LEU A 90 13.52 -4.83 -2.42
N THR A 91 14.17 -5.40 -1.41
CA THR A 91 15.58 -5.73 -1.51
C THR A 91 15.77 -6.71 -2.68
N ARG A 92 16.93 -6.73 -3.33
CA ARG A 92 17.21 -7.72 -4.41
C ARG A 92 16.88 -9.15 -3.99
N ALA A 93 17.10 -9.48 -2.72
CA ALA A 93 16.76 -10.79 -2.16
C ALA A 93 15.23 -11.04 -2.12
N GLU A 94 14.43 -10.04 -1.74
CA GLU A 94 12.97 -10.13 -1.76
C GLU A 94 12.41 -10.14 -3.19
N GLU A 95 12.99 -9.38 -4.12
CA GLU A 95 12.63 -9.42 -5.54
C GLU A 95 12.92 -10.81 -6.15
N ILE A 96 14.13 -11.34 -5.95
CA ILE A 96 14.49 -12.70 -6.39
C ILE A 96 13.60 -13.74 -5.71
N GLY A 97 13.31 -13.59 -4.42
CA GLY A 97 12.42 -14.47 -3.68
C GLY A 97 11.01 -14.49 -4.26
N LEU A 98 10.43 -13.32 -4.56
CA LEU A 98 9.12 -13.21 -5.22
C LEU A 98 9.14 -13.80 -6.64
N LEU A 99 10.22 -13.61 -7.39
CA LEU A 99 10.38 -14.19 -8.72
C LEU A 99 10.42 -15.72 -8.66
N VAL A 100 11.26 -16.29 -7.79
CA VAL A 100 11.38 -17.74 -7.58
C VAL A 100 10.05 -18.33 -7.10
N LEU A 101 9.40 -17.67 -6.15
CA LEU A 101 8.09 -18.05 -5.65
C LEU A 101 7.04 -18.02 -6.77
N SER A 102 7.07 -17.00 -7.63
CA SER A 102 6.16 -16.92 -8.77
C SER A 102 6.35 -18.06 -9.76
N ILE A 103 7.60 -18.50 -10.02
CA ILE A 103 7.93 -19.65 -10.90
C ILE A 103 7.50 -20.97 -10.25
N LEU A 104 7.73 -21.14 -8.95
CA LEU A 104 7.33 -22.32 -8.19
C LEU A 104 5.82 -22.46 -8.04
N LEU A 105 5.07 -21.35 -7.97
CA LEU A 105 3.61 -21.33 -7.87
C LEU A 105 2.89 -21.26 -9.22
N THR A 106 3.58 -20.98 -10.34
CA THR A 106 2.98 -20.99 -11.70
C THR A 106 2.83 -22.35 -12.41
N PRO A 107 3.29 -23.53 -11.95
CA PRO A 107 2.84 -24.78 -12.55
C PRO A 107 1.38 -25.09 -12.19
N LEU A 108 0.86 -24.56 -11.07
CA LEU A 108 -0.50 -24.81 -10.60
C LEU A 108 -1.60 -24.18 -11.47
N PRO A 109 -1.50 -22.90 -11.91
CA PRO A 109 -2.43 -22.32 -12.88
C PRO A 109 -2.41 -23.04 -14.23
N ALA A 110 -1.22 -23.39 -14.73
CA ALA A 110 -1.08 -24.13 -15.98
C ALA A 110 -1.69 -25.54 -15.87
N PHE A 111 -1.49 -26.22 -14.74
CA PHE A 111 -2.11 -27.51 -14.44
C PHE A 111 -3.62 -27.40 -14.26
N ALA A 112 -4.13 -26.37 -13.56
CA ALA A 112 -5.56 -26.14 -13.38
C ALA A 112 -6.27 -25.86 -14.71
N VAL A 113 -5.66 -25.08 -15.62
CA VAL A 113 -6.16 -24.83 -16.98
C VAL A 113 -6.09 -26.10 -17.84
N ALA A 114 -5.01 -26.88 -17.74
CA ALA A 114 -4.90 -28.16 -18.44
C ALA A 114 -5.96 -29.17 -17.94
N TRP A 115 -6.27 -29.17 -16.65
CA TRP A 115 -7.25 -30.05 -16.03
C TRP A 115 -8.70 -29.67 -16.41
N THR A 116 -9.03 -28.38 -16.44
CA THR A 116 -10.37 -27.92 -16.84
C THR A 116 -10.66 -28.12 -18.32
N TRP A 117 -9.65 -28.32 -19.16
CA TRP A 117 -9.80 -28.52 -20.61
C TRP A 117 -9.57 -29.95 -21.09
N ARG A 118 -9.46 -30.94 -20.20
CA ARG A 118 -9.04 -32.33 -20.50
C ARG A 118 -9.82 -33.03 -21.63
N ASP A 119 -11.05 -32.61 -21.89
CA ASP A 119 -11.93 -33.24 -22.89
C ASP A 119 -11.82 -32.62 -24.30
N THR A 120 -10.89 -31.67 -24.51
CA THR A 120 -10.62 -31.06 -25.82
C THR A 120 -9.28 -31.53 -26.40
N PRO A 121 -9.18 -31.77 -27.72
CA PRO A 121 -7.91 -32.13 -28.36
C PRO A 121 -6.83 -31.03 -28.22
N ALA A 122 -7.22 -29.79 -27.89
CA ALA A 122 -6.31 -28.68 -27.58
C ALA A 122 -5.56 -28.86 -26.24
N ALA A 123 -6.10 -29.63 -25.29
CA ALA A 123 -5.47 -29.87 -24.00
C ALA A 123 -4.18 -30.69 -24.10
N GLY A 124 -4.09 -31.60 -25.07
CA GLY A 124 -2.87 -32.38 -25.30
C GLY A 124 -1.67 -31.52 -25.74
N GLN A 125 -1.93 -30.44 -26.49
CA GLN A 125 -0.89 -29.50 -26.90
C GLN A 125 -0.48 -28.55 -25.77
N ALA A 126 -1.47 -28.02 -25.03
CA ALA A 126 -1.21 -27.17 -23.86
C ALA A 126 -0.42 -27.93 -22.77
N LEU A 127 -0.75 -29.21 -22.53
CA LEU A 127 -0.03 -30.05 -21.58
C LEU A 127 1.42 -30.29 -22.01
N ARG A 128 1.68 -30.54 -23.30
CA ARG A 128 3.05 -30.72 -23.80
C ARG A 128 3.89 -29.45 -23.60
N VAL A 129 3.33 -28.27 -23.90
CA VAL A 129 4.04 -26.99 -23.69
C VAL A 129 4.28 -26.74 -22.20
N ALA A 130 3.30 -27.02 -21.35
CA ALA A 130 3.45 -26.87 -19.90
C ALA A 130 4.50 -27.82 -19.31
N VAL A 131 4.51 -29.09 -19.74
CA VAL A 131 5.50 -30.09 -19.29
C VAL A 131 6.91 -29.72 -19.78
N ILE A 132 7.07 -29.28 -21.03
CA ILE A 132 8.37 -28.81 -21.54
C ILE A 132 8.84 -27.59 -20.75
N GLY A 133 7.96 -26.61 -20.51
CA GLY A 133 8.28 -25.43 -19.69
C GLY A 133 8.70 -25.80 -18.27
N LEU A 134 8.03 -26.78 -17.66
CA LEU A 134 8.39 -27.30 -16.33
C LEU A 134 9.76 -27.97 -16.34
N VAL A 135 10.02 -28.86 -17.30
CA VAL A 135 11.31 -29.58 -17.41
C VAL A 135 12.46 -28.61 -17.62
N VAL A 136 12.29 -27.59 -18.47
CA VAL A 136 13.33 -26.56 -18.69
C VAL A 136 13.58 -25.76 -17.41
N ASN A 137 12.54 -25.33 -16.70
CA ASN A 137 12.69 -24.59 -15.44
C ASN A 137 13.38 -25.43 -14.36
N VAL A 138 13.01 -26.70 -14.23
CA VAL A 138 13.65 -27.62 -13.28
C VAL A 138 15.11 -27.86 -13.67
N ALA A 139 15.41 -28.08 -14.95
CA ALA A 139 16.78 -28.29 -15.42
C ALA A 139 17.67 -27.06 -15.18
N MET A 140 17.18 -25.85 -15.49
CA MET A 140 17.94 -24.61 -15.25
C MET A 140 18.15 -24.36 -13.76
N GLY A 141 17.13 -24.58 -12.93
CA GLY A 141 17.27 -24.47 -11.47
C GLY A 141 18.27 -25.47 -10.90
N TRP A 142 18.31 -26.69 -11.43
CA TRP A 142 19.25 -27.73 -10.99
C TRP A 142 20.69 -27.40 -11.40
N SER A 143 20.91 -26.94 -12.62
CA SER A 143 22.26 -26.52 -13.07
C SER A 143 22.82 -25.37 -12.24
N ALA A 144 21.98 -24.42 -11.80
CA ALA A 144 22.40 -23.29 -10.98
C ALA A 144 22.70 -23.66 -9.50
N ALA A 145 22.24 -24.83 -9.03
CA ALA A 145 22.46 -25.25 -7.64
C ALA A 145 23.76 -26.06 -7.45
N PHE A 146 24.36 -26.57 -8.53
CA PHE A 146 25.49 -27.51 -8.50
C PHE A 146 26.75 -26.98 -9.22
N PHE A 147 26.70 -25.78 -9.77
CA PHE A 147 27.84 -25.04 -10.34
C PHE A 147 27.92 -23.66 -9.69
#